data_AF-A0A6S7LKZ2-F1
#
_entry.id   AF-A0A6S7LKZ2-F1
#
_cell.length_a   1.000
_cell.length_b   1.000
_cell.length_c   1.000
_cell.angle_alpha   90.00
_cell.angle_beta   90.00
_cell.angle_gamma   90.00
#
_symmetry.space_group_name_H-M   'P 1'
#
loop_
_entity.id
_entity.type
_entity.pdbx_description
1 polymer ?
#
loop_
_entity_poly.entity_id
_entity_poly.type
_entity_poly.pdbx_seq_one_letter_code
_entity_poly.pdbx_strand_id
1 'polypeptide(L)'
;FNLSNLEGIFVIAQLSNTLKWLHENKILHNDIKLDNVTKDNVQFHAILIDFGKACSFVNAKRKELSEELKAEYREKHAHIASEIIESKSKQSPASDADVYALERVVLN
;
A
#
# COMPACT_ATOMS: atom_id res chain seq x y z
N PHE A 1 -11.02 -10.08 5.36
CA PHE A 1 -11.17 -10.53 3.96
C PHE A 1 -10.63 -11.95 3.87
N ASN A 2 -11.43 -12.92 3.43
CA ASN A 2 -10.96 -14.24 3.02
C ASN A 2 -11.37 -14.37 1.55
N LEU A 3 -10.39 -14.44 0.64
CA LEU A 3 -10.59 -14.39 -0.80
C LEU A 3 -10.06 -15.69 -1.39
N SER A 4 -10.81 -16.29 -2.32
CA SER A 4 -10.23 -17.32 -3.19
C SER A 4 -9.10 -16.72 -4.05
N ASN A 5 -8.21 -17.57 -4.55
CA ASN A 5 -7.11 -17.14 -5.44
C ASN A 5 -7.61 -16.29 -6.63
N LEU A 6 -8.78 -16.64 -7.21
CA LEU A 6 -9.36 -15.89 -8.33
C LEU A 6 -9.87 -14.51 -7.91
N GLU A 7 -10.54 -14.42 -6.76
CA GLU A 7 -10.99 -13.13 -6.21
C GLU A 7 -9.79 -12.25 -5.82
N GLY A 8 -8.74 -12.84 -5.25
CA GLY A 8 -7.49 -12.16 -4.93
C GLY A 8 -6.84 -11.53 -6.17
N ILE A 9 -6.75 -12.27 -7.27
CA ILE A 9 -6.25 -11.75 -8.56
C ILE A 9 -7.11 -10.58 -9.05
N PHE A 10 -8.43 -10.67 -8.95
CA PHE A 10 -9.33 -9.60 -9.39
C PHE A 10 -9.21 -8.34 -8.53
N VAL A 11 -9.05 -8.49 -7.21
CA VAL A 11 -8.79 -7.37 -6.29
C VAL A 11 -7.45 -6.71 -6.62
N ILE A 12 -6.39 -7.49 -6.84
CA ILE A 12 -5.07 -6.95 -7.20
C ILE A 12 -5.14 -6.16 -8.50
N ALA A 13 -5.81 -6.68 -9.53
CA ALA A 13 -5.96 -5.99 -10.81
C ALA A 13 -6.65 -4.63 -10.65
N GLN A 14 -7.73 -4.58 -9.86
CA GLN A 14 -8.45 -3.34 -9.58
C GLN A 14 -7.59 -2.33 -8.80
N LEU A 15 -6.94 -2.78 -7.71
CA LEU A 15 -6.08 -1.91 -6.91
C LEU A 15 -4.88 -1.39 -7.72
N SER A 16 -4.34 -2.21 -8.62
CA SER A 16 -3.25 -1.80 -9.52
C SER A 16 -3.70 -0.67 -10.45
N ASN A 17 -4.94 -0.74 -10.97
CA ASN A 17 -5.51 0.33 -11.78
C ASN A 17 -5.78 1.60 -10.96
N THR A 18 -6.30 1.47 -9.73
CA THR A 18 -6.46 2.60 -8.81
C THR A 18 -5.14 3.27 -8.50
N LEU A 19 -4.09 2.49 -8.23
CA LEU A 19 -2.76 3.01 -7.93
C LEU A 19 -2.14 3.75 -9.10
N LYS A 20 -2.24 3.17 -10.30
CA LYS A 20 -1.82 3.84 -11.53
C LYS A 20 -2.48 5.21 -11.65
N TRP A 21 -3.79 5.28 -11.45
CA TRP A 21 -4.52 6.55 -11.54
C TRP A 21 -4.05 7.57 -10.48
N LEU A 22 -3.87 7.15 -9.22
CA LEU A 22 -3.35 8.02 -8.16
C LEU A 22 -1.97 8.59 -8.51
N HIS A 23 -1.07 7.72 -8.98
CA HIS A 23 0.31 8.10 -9.30
C HIS A 23 0.39 9.00 -10.53
N GLU A 24 -0.45 8.77 -11.55
CA GLU A 24 -0.60 9.66 -12.70
C GLU A 24 -1.04 11.07 -12.26
N ASN A 25 -1.91 11.14 -11.24
CA ASN A 25 -2.38 12.38 -10.61
C ASN A 25 -1.44 12.91 -9.49
N LYS A 26 -0.23 12.37 -9.36
CA LYS A 26 0.80 12.78 -8.39
C LYS A 26 0.37 12.66 -6.93
N ILE A 27 -0.46 11.68 -6.61
CA ILE A 27 -0.91 11.34 -5.25
C ILE A 27 -0.24 10.02 -4.83
N LEU A 28 0.27 9.97 -3.60
CA LEU A 28 0.75 8.77 -2.91
C LEU A 28 -0.24 8.42 -1.82
N HIS A 29 -0.61 7.15 -1.65
CA HIS A 29 -1.50 6.72 -0.57
C HIS A 29 -0.76 6.55 0.77
N ASN A 30 0.42 5.94 0.74
CA ASN A 30 1.34 5.67 1.86
C ASN A 30 0.79 4.74 2.98
N ASP A 31 -0.30 4.02 2.75
CA ASP A 31 -0.90 3.11 3.74
C ASP A 31 -1.69 1.97 3.07
N ILE A 32 -1.11 1.38 2.02
CA ILE A 32 -1.78 0.32 1.28
C ILE A 32 -1.68 -0.98 2.07
N LYS A 33 -2.83 -1.46 2.53
CA LYS A 33 -3.02 -2.70 3.28
C LYS A 33 -4.45 -3.16 3.09
N LEU A 34 -4.71 -4.45 3.31
CA LEU A 34 -6.03 -5.03 3.08
C LEU A 34 -7.11 -4.42 3.99
N ASP A 35 -6.77 -3.94 5.19
CA ASP A 35 -7.68 -3.21 6.08
C ASP A 35 -8.23 -1.93 5.46
N ASN A 36 -7.46 -1.32 4.54
CA ASN A 36 -7.82 -0.12 3.81
C ASN A 36 -8.44 -0.44 2.44
N VAL A 37 -8.87 -1.69 2.22
CA VAL A 37 -9.61 -2.10 1.02
C VAL A 37 -10.97 -2.60 1.44
N THR A 38 -12.02 -1.99 0.92
CA THR A 38 -13.39 -2.48 1.05
C THR A 38 -13.90 -2.99 -0.28
N LYS A 39 -15.08 -3.61 -0.28
CA LYS A 39 -15.78 -4.02 -1.50
C LYS A 39 -17.15 -3.38 -1.57
N ASP A 40 -17.60 -3.04 -2.77
CA ASP A 40 -19.01 -2.73 -2.93
C ASP A 40 -19.88 -3.99 -2.70
N ASN A 41 -21.13 -3.79 -2.33
CA ASN A 41 -22.06 -4.88 -2.02
C ASN A 41 -22.70 -5.52 -3.28
N VAL A 42 -22.42 -5.00 -4.48
CA VAL A 42 -23.22 -5.29 -5.69
C VAL A 42 -22.39 -5.95 -6.78
N GLN A 43 -21.16 -5.49 -7.02
CA GLN A 43 -20.30 -5.90 -8.13
C GLN A 43 -18.95 -6.46 -7.66
N PHE A 44 -18.73 -6.56 -6.34
CA PHE A 44 -17.46 -7.02 -5.75
C PHE A 44 -16.27 -6.15 -6.21
N HIS A 45 -16.51 -4.85 -6.42
CA HIS A 45 -15.44 -3.94 -6.79
C HIS A 45 -14.59 -3.58 -5.57
N ALA A 46 -13.27 -3.72 -5.70
CA ALA A 46 -12.32 -3.34 -4.67
C ALA A 46 -12.21 -1.80 -4.62
N ILE A 47 -12.40 -1.24 -3.44
CA ILE A 47 -12.36 0.19 -3.20
C ILE A 47 -11.27 0.46 -2.17
N LEU A 48 -10.24 1.20 -2.58
CA LEU A 48 -9.20 1.71 -1.68
C LEU A 48 -9.76 2.87 -0.85
N ILE A 49 -9.61 2.80 0.47
CA ILE A 49 -10.12 3.76 1.45
C ILE A 49 -8.98 4.24 2.37
N ASP A 50 -9.29 5.23 3.22
CA ASP A 50 -8.39 5.82 4.20
C ASP A 50 -7.16 6.53 3.61
N PHE A 51 -7.41 7.71 3.05
CA PHE A 51 -6.38 8.61 2.53
C PHE A 51 -5.74 9.48 3.63
N GLY A 52 -5.85 9.12 4.92
CA GLY A 52 -5.34 9.93 6.03
C GLY A 52 -3.82 10.15 6.00
N LYS A 53 -3.07 9.24 5.34
CA LYS A 53 -1.61 9.35 5.13
C LYS A 53 -1.25 9.76 3.70
N ALA A 54 -2.23 10.01 2.85
CA ALA A 54 -1.99 10.34 1.47
C ALA A 54 -1.33 11.72 1.34
N CYS A 55 -0.45 11.87 0.35
CA CYS A 55 0.18 13.15 0.06
C CYS A 55 0.45 13.32 -1.43
N SER A 56 0.61 14.57 -1.87
CA SER A 56 1.12 14.84 -3.21
C SER A 56 2.62 14.54 -3.28
N PHE A 57 3.15 14.32 -4.50
CA PHE A 57 4.57 14.01 -4.70
C PHE A 57 5.50 15.13 -4.21
N VAL A 58 5.03 16.39 -4.22
CA VAL A 58 5.80 17.54 -3.71
C VAL A 58 5.91 17.52 -2.19
N ASN A 59 4.95 16.89 -1.50
CA ASN A 59 4.91 16.77 -0.05
C ASN A 59 5.47 15.43 0.44
N ALA A 60 5.98 14.59 -0.47
CA ALA A 60 6.58 13.31 -0.12
C ALA A 60 7.79 13.49 0.79
N LYS A 61 7.77 12.83 1.95
CA LYS A 61 8.83 12.95 2.97
C LYS A 61 9.70 11.69 2.99
N ARG A 62 10.95 11.86 3.42
CA ARG A 62 11.76 10.76 3.92
C ARG A 62 11.38 10.53 5.38
N LYS A 63 11.15 9.28 5.75
CA LYS A 63 10.91 8.89 7.14
C LYS A 63 12.27 8.63 7.78
N GLU A 64 12.67 9.46 8.74
CA GLU A 64 13.89 9.24 9.52
C GLU A 64 13.53 8.40 10.76
N LEU A 65 14.08 7.20 10.84
CA LEU A 65 13.85 6.26 11.95
C LEU A 65 15.18 5.95 12.62
N SER A 66 15.17 5.85 13.97
CA SER A 66 16.32 5.32 14.71
C SER A 66 16.48 3.82 14.45
N GLU A 67 17.67 3.27 14.71
CA GLU A 67 17.95 1.84 14.46
C GLU A 67 17.05 0.92 15.30
N GLU A 68 16.71 1.31 16.53
CA GLU A 68 15.79 0.57 17.39
C GLU A 68 14.38 0.54 16.78
N LEU A 69 13.94 1.68 16.25
CA LEU A 69 12.62 1.81 15.64
C LEU A 69 12.55 1.09 14.28
N LYS A 70 13.65 1.01 13.53
CA LYS A 70 13.72 0.22 12.29
C LYS A 70 13.44 -1.26 12.55
N ALA A 71 14.03 -1.83 13.61
CA ALA A 71 13.79 -3.23 13.97
C ALA A 71 12.31 -3.49 14.30
N GLU A 72 11.71 -2.62 15.12
CA GLU A 72 10.29 -2.69 15.45
C GLU A 72 9.40 -2.57 14.20
N TYR A 73 9.73 -1.65 13.29
CA TYR A 73 8.96 -1.44 12.06
C TYR A 73 9.01 -2.64 11.12
N ARG A 74 10.18 -3.29 10.98
CA ARG A 74 10.31 -4.51 10.16
C ARG A 74 9.45 -5.66 10.71
N GLU A 75 9.33 -5.75 12.04
CA GLU A 75 8.52 -6.79 12.69
C GLU A 75 7.02 -6.51 12.63
N LYS A 76 6.60 -5.26 12.92
CA LYS A 76 5.19 -4.91 13.10
C LYS A 76 4.50 -4.36 11.84
N HIS A 77 5.26 -3.90 10.86
CA HIS A 77 4.73 -3.19 9.70
C HIS A 77 5.23 -3.78 8.37
N ALA A 78 4.93 -5.07 8.17
CA ALA A 78 5.30 -5.81 6.96
C ALA A 78 4.81 -5.20 5.63
N HIS A 79 3.82 -4.31 5.66
CA HIS A 79 3.30 -3.61 4.46
C HIS A 79 4.12 -2.38 4.07
N ILE A 80 5.08 -1.93 4.88
CA ILE A 80 5.88 -0.75 4.59
C ILE A 80 7.14 -1.16 3.81
N ALA A 81 7.35 -0.49 2.67
CA ALA A 81 8.51 -0.61 1.82
C ALA A 81 9.84 -0.53 2.60
N SER A 82 10.77 -1.43 2.29
CA SER A 82 12.03 -1.57 3.03
C SER A 82 12.88 -0.29 2.96
N GLU A 83 12.94 0.37 1.80
CA GLU A 83 13.69 1.60 1.59
C GLU A 83 13.12 2.80 2.37
N ILE A 84 11.83 2.76 2.73
CA ILE A 84 11.20 3.74 3.62
C ILE A 84 11.62 3.47 5.06
N ILE A 85 11.64 2.20 5.50
CA ILE A 85 12.12 1.82 6.84
C ILE A 85 13.61 2.16 6.98
N GLU A 86 14.41 1.88 5.96
CA GLU A 86 15.85 2.18 5.95
C GLU A 86 16.18 3.69 5.81
N SER A 87 15.17 4.55 5.69
CA SER A 87 15.35 5.99 5.42
C SER A 87 16.14 6.27 4.14
N LYS A 88 16.20 5.32 3.20
CA LYS A 88 17.00 5.41 1.97
C LYS A 88 16.34 6.31 0.93
N SER A 89 15.01 6.28 0.85
CA SER A 89 14.24 7.07 -0.11
C SER A 89 13.19 7.95 0.57
N LYS A 90 12.66 8.92 -0.18
CA LYS A 90 11.39 9.56 0.15
C LYS A 90 10.24 8.69 -0.34
N GLN A 91 9.05 8.91 0.20
CA GLN A 91 7.81 8.34 -0.32
C GLN A 91 7.73 8.54 -1.85
N SER A 92 7.35 7.49 -2.55
CA SER A 92 7.35 7.43 -4.01
C SER A 92 6.32 6.41 -4.52
N PRO A 93 5.98 6.43 -5.82
CA PRO A 93 5.15 5.40 -6.42
C PRO A 93 5.64 3.98 -6.16
N ALA A 94 6.96 3.75 -6.17
CA ALA A 94 7.54 2.43 -5.90
C ALA A 94 7.24 1.97 -4.48
N SER A 95 7.50 2.82 -3.48
CA SER A 95 7.22 2.50 -2.08
C SER A 95 5.73 2.40 -1.74
N ASP A 96 4.87 2.98 -2.57
CA ASP A 96 3.41 2.92 -2.46
C ASP A 96 2.86 1.67 -3.17
N ALA A 97 3.53 1.24 -4.26
CA ALA A 97 3.20 0.05 -5.03
C ALA A 97 3.91 -1.21 -4.52
N ASP A 98 4.76 -1.12 -3.50
CA ASP A 98 5.55 -2.23 -2.97
C ASP A 98 4.61 -3.39 -2.57
N VAL A 99 4.65 -4.40 -3.42
CA VAL A 99 3.67 -5.49 -3.63
C VAL A 99 3.56 -6.44 -2.43
N TYR A 100 4.35 -6.23 -1.38
CA TYR A 100 4.36 -7.07 -0.17
C TYR A 100 3.00 -7.11 0.56
N ALA A 101 2.20 -6.05 0.44
CA ALA A 101 0.82 -6.02 0.96
C ALA A 101 -0.18 -6.81 0.08
N LEU A 102 0.08 -6.92 -1.23
CA LEU A 102 -0.76 -7.63 -2.20
C LEU A 102 -0.45 -9.14 -2.24
N GLU A 103 0.81 -9.54 -1.99
CA GLU A 103 1.23 -10.95 -1.91
C GLU A 103 0.45 -11.76 -0.86
N ARG A 104 0.11 -11.15 0.29
CA ARG A 104 -0.69 -11.82 1.34
C ARG A 104 -2.19 -11.90 1.06
N VAL A 105 -2.69 -11.19 0.05
CA VAL A 105 -4.10 -11.26 -0.36
C VAL A 105 -4.38 -12.54 -1.17
N VAL A 106 -3.35 -13.16 -1.75
CA VAL A 106 -3.47 -14.34 -2.63
C VAL A 106 -3.03 -15.64 -1.95
N LEU A 107 -2.31 -15.59 -0.83
CA LEU A 107 -1.61 -16.75 -0.25
C LEU A 107 -2.23 -17.34 1.04
N ASN A 108 -3.54 -17.14 1.30
CA ASN A 108 -4.25 -17.87 2.35
C ASN A 108 -5.33 -18.78 1.79
#